data_AF-A0A963CT71-F1
#
_entry.id   AF-A0A963CT71-F1
#
_cell.length_a   1.000
_cell.length_b   1.000
_cell.length_c   1.000
_cell.angle_alpha   90.00
_cell.angle_beta   90.00
_cell.angle_gamma   90.00
#
_symmetry.space_group_name_H-M   'P 1'
#
loop_
_entity.id
_entity.type
_entity.pdbx_description
1 polymer ?
#
loop_
_entity_poly.entity_id
_entity_poly.type
_entity_poly.pdbx_seq_one_letter_code
_entity_poly.pdbx_strand_id
1 'polypeptide(L)'
;SPEIAGIATTLRALLAADGKALEEHYTLILSGSGSDWMLQLTPRFEQVSRIIEKILIRGGDGQIQRIDTYEQSGDISRMILIPDG
;
A
#
# COMPACT_ATOMS: atom_id res chain seq x y z
N SER A 1 14.29 -4.98 -9.44
CA SER A 1 15.48 -4.31 -8.87
C SER A 1 15.49 -4.51 -7.35
N PRO A 2 16.67 -4.72 -6.72
CA PRO A 2 16.80 -5.04 -5.30
C PRO A 2 16.15 -4.03 -4.36
N GLU A 3 16.06 -2.77 -4.80
CA GLU A 3 15.41 -1.67 -4.09
C GLU A 3 13.89 -1.86 -3.93
N ILE A 4 13.23 -2.56 -4.86
CA ILE A 4 11.78 -2.76 -4.86
C ILE A 4 11.35 -3.92 -3.93
N ALA A 5 12.16 -4.99 -3.85
CA ALA A 5 11.93 -6.10 -2.93
C ALA A 5 12.08 -5.68 -1.45
N GLY A 6 12.98 -4.73 -1.18
CA GLY A 6 13.14 -4.11 0.14
C GLY A 6 11.89 -3.35 0.60
N ILE A 7 11.22 -2.63 -0.32
CA ILE A 7 10.03 -1.82 0.02
C ILE A 7 8.85 -2.70 0.42
N ALA A 8 8.56 -3.78 -0.32
CA ALA A 8 7.43 -4.67 -0.01
C ALA A 8 7.61 -5.41 1.32
N THR A 9 8.83 -5.82 1.62
CA THR A 9 9.19 -6.48 2.88
C THR A 9 9.13 -5.48 4.04
N THR A 10 9.62 -4.25 3.82
CA THR A 10 9.57 -3.17 4.81
C THR A 10 8.15 -2.71 5.08
N LEU A 11 7.28 -2.66 4.06
CA LEU A 11 5.88 -2.27 4.24
C LEU A 11 5.12 -3.31 5.06
N ARG A 12 5.32 -4.61 4.79
CA ARG A 12 4.75 -5.69 5.60
C ARG A 12 5.33 -5.71 7.01
N ALA A 13 6.63 -5.46 7.16
CA ALA A 13 7.27 -5.38 8.46
C ALA A 13 6.79 -4.16 9.26
N LEU A 14 6.57 -3.00 8.63
CA LEU A 14 6.01 -1.81 9.27
C LEU A 14 4.54 -1.98 9.65
N LEU A 15 3.73 -2.56 8.74
CA LEU A 15 2.34 -2.92 9.01
C LEU A 15 2.23 -3.92 10.16
N ALA A 16 3.16 -4.88 10.26
CA ALA A 16 3.18 -5.89 11.31
C ALA A 16 3.83 -5.43 12.63
N ALA A 17 4.83 -4.54 12.57
CA ALA A 17 5.59 -4.08 13.73
C ALA A 17 4.98 -2.83 14.38
N ASP A 18 4.33 -1.96 13.61
CA ASP A 18 3.72 -0.72 14.08
C ASP A 18 2.37 -0.44 13.40
N GLY A 19 1.54 -1.50 13.32
CA GLY A 19 0.17 -1.38 12.82
C GLY A 19 -0.65 -0.32 13.57
N LYS A 20 -0.26 0.01 14.80
CA LYS A 20 -0.90 1.05 15.61
C LYS A 20 -0.65 2.46 15.06
N ALA A 21 0.59 2.82 14.75
CA ALA A 21 0.88 4.10 14.09
C ALA A 21 0.19 4.19 12.71
N LEU A 22 0.15 3.07 11.97
CA LEU A 22 -0.54 3.03 10.68
C LEU A 22 -2.05 3.20 10.81
N GLU A 23 -2.70 2.59 11.80
CA GLU A 23 -4.12 2.76 12.12
C GLU A 23 -4.46 4.13 12.70
N GLU A 24 -3.51 4.77 13.39
CA GLU A 24 -3.64 6.16 13.85
C GLU A 24 -3.70 7.11 12.65
N HIS A 25 -2.86 6.91 11.63
CA HIS A 25 -2.77 7.78 10.46
C HIS A 25 -3.69 7.42 9.30
N TYR A 26 -4.11 6.16 9.19
CA TYR A 26 -4.88 5.64 8.08
C TYR A 26 -6.01 4.72 8.55
N THR A 27 -7.11 4.70 7.80
CA THR A 27 -8.06 3.61 7.84
C THR A 27 -7.59 2.51 6.90
N LEU A 28 -7.47 1.29 7.41
CA LEU A 28 -6.99 0.13 6.65
C LEU A 28 -8.17 -0.81 6.34
N ILE A 29 -8.25 -1.26 5.08
CA ILE A 29 -9.20 -2.28 4.65
C ILE A 29 -8.43 -3.34 3.87
N LEU A 30 -8.33 -4.54 4.44
CA LEU A 30 -7.79 -5.72 3.77
C LEU A 30 -8.93 -6.56 3.21
N SER A 31 -8.78 -7.02 1.97
CA SER A 31 -9.75 -7.89 1.29
C SER A 31 -9.06 -8.91 0.40
N GLY A 32 -9.75 -9.99 0.07
CA GLY A 32 -9.23 -11.06 -0.78
C GLY A 32 -8.66 -12.24 0.02
N SER A 33 -7.70 -12.93 -0.58
CA SER A 33 -7.09 -14.18 -0.08
C SER A 33 -5.57 -14.13 -0.16
N GLY A 34 -4.86 -15.09 0.45
CA GLY A 34 -3.39 -15.08 0.47
C GLY A 34 -2.72 -15.03 -0.92
N SER A 35 -3.34 -15.64 -1.93
CA SER A 35 -2.85 -15.67 -3.32
C SER A 35 -3.29 -14.47 -4.15
N ASP A 36 -4.28 -13.70 -3.70
CA ASP A 36 -4.77 -12.49 -4.36
C ASP A 36 -5.49 -11.60 -3.34
N TRP A 37 -4.79 -10.60 -2.84
CA TRP A 37 -5.26 -9.68 -1.81
C TRP A 37 -5.10 -8.23 -2.24
N MET A 38 -5.92 -7.38 -1.63
CA MET A 38 -5.85 -5.94 -1.74
C MET A 38 -5.91 -5.29 -0.35
N LEU A 39 -4.95 -4.42 -0.07
CA LEU A 39 -4.95 -3.53 1.08
C LEU A 39 -5.22 -2.10 0.61
N GLN A 40 -6.27 -1.48 1.12
CA GLN A 40 -6.54 -0.06 0.96
C GLN A 40 -6.11 0.71 2.21
N LEU A 41 -5.43 1.83 2.01
CA LEU A 41 -5.10 2.80 3.03
C LEU A 41 -5.77 4.14 2.68
N THR A 42 -6.55 4.69 3.61
CA THR A 42 -7.19 6.00 3.46
C THR A 42 -6.72 6.92 4.57
N PRO A 43 -6.05 8.06 4.28
CA PRO A 43 -5.55 8.96 5.31
C PRO A 43 -6.68 9.48 6.22
N ARG A 44 -6.42 9.56 7.52
CA ARG A 44 -7.35 10.12 8.52
C ARG A 44 -7.12 11.60 8.81
N PHE A 45 -5.88 12.08 8.61
CA PHE A 45 -5.49 13.44 8.93
C PHE A 45 -5.61 14.37 7.72
N GLU A 46 -6.19 15.56 7.94
CA GLU A 46 -6.48 16.53 6.89
C GLU A 46 -5.29 16.90 6.00
N GLN A 47 -4.09 16.99 6.57
CA GLN A 47 -2.92 17.45 5.84
C GLN A 47 -2.56 16.50 4.70
N VAL A 48 -2.66 15.20 4.95
CA VAL A 48 -2.37 14.15 3.97
C VAL A 48 -3.59 13.91 3.08
N SER A 49 -4.81 13.95 3.64
CA SER A 49 -6.04 13.71 2.88
C SER A 49 -6.35 14.80 1.85
N ARG A 50 -5.73 15.99 1.97
CA ARG A 50 -5.77 17.07 0.97
C ARG A 50 -4.99 16.74 -0.31
N ILE A 51 -4.04 15.82 -0.25
CA ILE A 51 -3.17 15.46 -1.36
C ILE A 51 -3.54 14.05 -1.83
N ILE A 52 -3.65 13.11 -0.91
CA ILE A 52 -3.90 11.70 -1.18
C ILE A 52 -5.36 11.36 -0.84
N GLU A 53 -6.08 10.80 -1.80
CA GLU A 53 -7.41 10.23 -1.58
C GLU A 53 -7.29 8.83 -0.95
N LYS A 54 -6.51 7.94 -1.57
CA LYS A 54 -6.27 6.57 -1.10
C LYS A 54 -5.04 5.94 -1.75
N ILE A 55 -4.51 4.92 -1.10
CA ILE A 55 -3.47 4.05 -1.65
C ILE A 55 -4.04 2.64 -1.73
N LEU A 56 -3.94 2.00 -2.90
CA LEU A 56 -4.30 0.61 -3.12
C LEU A 56 -3.05 -0.21 -3.36
N ILE A 57 -2.87 -1.24 -2.55
CA ILE A 57 -1.75 -2.18 -2.66
C ILE A 57 -2.33 -3.54 -3.00
N ARG A 58 -1.84 -4.15 -4.07
CA ARG A 58 -2.26 -5.48 -4.49
C ARG A 58 -1.08 -6.43 -4.51
N GLY A 59 -1.35 -7.67 -4.15
CA GLY A 59 -0.35 -8.72 -4.17
C GLY A 59 -0.96 -10.09 -3.97
N GLY A 60 -0.08 -11.09 -3.90
CA GLY A 60 -0.44 -12.48 -3.82
C GLY A 60 0.80 -13.32 -3.58
N ASP A 61 0.64 -14.48 -2.95
CA ASP A 61 1.70 -15.47 -2.76
C ASP A 61 2.97 -14.88 -2.10
N GLY A 62 2.76 -14.04 -1.08
CA GLY A 62 3.84 -13.38 -0.35
C GLY A 62 4.49 -12.20 -1.09
N GLN A 63 4.00 -11.80 -2.27
CA GLN A 63 4.58 -10.71 -3.08
C GLN A 63 3.63 -9.51 -3.19
N ILE A 64 4.18 -8.31 -3.40
CA ILE A 64 3.41 -7.14 -3.86
C ILE A 64 3.59 -7.07 -5.37
N GLN A 65 2.51 -6.82 -6.08
CA GLN A 65 2.48 -6.76 -7.54
C GLN A 65 2.21 -5.33 -8.04
N ARG A 66 1.41 -4.57 -7.30
CA ARG A 66 1.02 -3.21 -7.72
C ARG A 66 0.73 -2.30 -6.54
N ILE A 67 1.11 -1.04 -6.68
CA ILE A 67 0.71 0.06 -5.82
C ILE A 67 0.09 1.15 -6.70
N ASP A 68 -1.16 1.51 -6.43
CA ASP A 68 -1.86 2.63 -7.06
C ASP A 68 -2.10 3.71 -5.99
N THR A 69 -1.58 4.91 -6.20
CA THR A 69 -1.84 6.10 -5.35
C THR A 69 -2.80 7.01 -6.08
N TYR A 70 -3.95 7.27 -5.45
CA TYR A 70 -4.97 8.18 -5.94
C TYR A 70 -4.82 9.51 -5.21
N GLU A 71 -4.67 10.58 -5.98
CA GLU A 71 -4.57 11.94 -5.46
C GLU A 71 -5.91 12.68 -5.56
N GLN A 72 -6.13 13.66 -4.69
CA GLN A 72 -7.35 14.49 -4.72
C GLN A 72 -7.47 15.31 -6.02
N SER A 73 -6.38 15.51 -6.76
CA SER A 73 -6.40 16.12 -8.09
C SER A 73 -7.10 15.26 -9.14
N GLY A 74 -7.31 13.97 -8.86
CA GLY A 74 -7.74 12.95 -9.83
C GLY A 74 -6.59 12.22 -10.49
N ASP A 75 -5.34 12.57 -10.19
CA ASP A 75 -4.17 11.86 -10.72
C ASP A 75 -4.00 10.49 -10.08
N ILE A 76 -3.46 9.55 -10.87
CA ILE A 76 -3.16 8.20 -10.42
C ILE A 76 -1.71 7.89 -10.73
N SER A 77 -0.91 7.74 -9.68
CA SER A 77 0.44 7.19 -9.80
C SER A 77 0.38 5.67 -9.64
N ARG A 78 0.94 4.94 -10.60
CA ARG A 78 0.94 3.47 -10.60
C ARG A 78 2.36 2.94 -10.65
N MET A 79 2.70 2.13 -9.65
CA MET A 79 3.93 1.34 -9.63
C MET A 79 3.60 -0.14 -9.80
N ILE A 80 4.19 -0.77 -10.83
CA ILE A 80 4.09 -2.21 -11.07
C ILE A 80 5.41 -2.84 -10.64
N LEU A 81 5.32 -3.86 -9.79
CA LEU A 81 6.48 -4.62 -9.33
C LEU A 81 6.57 -5.87 -10.21
N ILE A 82 7.63 -5.94 -11.00
CA ILE A 82 7.94 -7.10 -11.83
C ILE A 82 8.90 -7.98 -11.02
N PRO A 83 8.62 -9.27 -10.82
CA PRO A 83 9.56 -10.18 -10.18
C PRO A 83 10.88 -10.18 -10.95
N ASP A 84 11.99 -10.06 -10.22
CA ASP A 84 13.30 -10.37 -10.78
C ASP A 84 13.33 -11.91 -10.95
N GLY A 85 13.28 -12.38 -12.20
CA GLY A 85 13.24 -13.80 -12.56
C GLY A 85 14.51 -14.56 -12.22
#